data_AF-A0A7S4H895-F1
#
_entry.id   AF-A0A7S4H895-F1
#
_cell.length_a   1.000
_cell.length_b   1.000
_cell.length_c   1.000
_cell.angle_alpha   90.00
_cell.angle_beta   90.00
_cell.angle_gamma   90.00
#
_symmetry.space_group_name_H-M   'P 1'
#
loop_
_entity.id
_entity.type
_entity.pdbx_description
1 polymer ?
#
loop_
_entity_poly.entity_id
_entity_poly.type
_entity_poly.pdbx_seq_one_letter_code
_entity_poly.pdbx_strand_id
1 'polypeptide(L)'
;EKIEVRSVTGKLAPGEPPSPDNGLGVWLDGNTTPEQATKRLKKKLLADGLPQKLRNNQRHTRPAEARRRAKQLTIRRRDKKRVRDKLKLVYEKIREKPIE
;
A
#
# COMPACT_ATOMS: atom_id res chain seq x y z
N GLU A 1 27.43 12.57 11.01
CA GLU A 1 26.17 13.12 11.56
C GLU A 1 25.50 12.06 12.42
N LYS A 2 25.18 12.36 13.69
CA LYS A 2 24.40 11.47 14.55
C LYS A 2 22.92 11.64 14.20
N ILE A 3 22.24 10.57 13.81
CA ILE A 3 20.78 10.57 13.63
C ILE A 3 20.15 10.49 15.02
N GLU A 4 19.70 11.62 15.55
CA GLU A 4 18.83 11.65 16.73
C GLU A 4 17.46 11.09 16.36
N VAL A 5 17.16 9.87 16.82
CA VAL A 5 15.79 9.35 16.80
C VAL A 5 15.08 9.91 18.03
N ARG A 6 14.41 11.07 17.87
CA ARG A 6 13.54 11.61 18.91
C ARG A 6 12.27 10.78 18.97
N SER A 7 12.11 9.99 20.04
CA SER A 7 10.80 9.46 20.41
C SER A 7 9.92 10.63 20.84
N VAL A 8 8.97 11.04 20.00
CA VAL A 8 7.96 12.02 20.37
C VAL A 8 6.95 11.33 21.30
N THR A 9 7.34 11.15 22.56
CA THR A 9 6.39 10.89 23.66
C THR A 9 5.88 12.23 24.16
N GLY A 10 5.21 12.99 23.29
CA GLY A 10 4.43 14.15 23.71
C GLY A 10 3.15 13.64 24.36
N LYS A 11 2.98 13.87 25.67
CA LYS A 11 1.68 13.65 26.32
C LYS A 11 0.69 14.64 25.68
N LEU A 12 -0.24 14.13 24.89
CA LEU A 12 -1.32 14.92 24.29
C LEU A 12 -2.17 15.54 25.41
N ALA A 13 -2.44 16.84 25.33
CA ALA A 13 -3.40 17.50 26.21
C ALA A 13 -4.82 16.98 25.92
N PRO A 14 -5.69 16.86 26.93
CA PRO A 14 -7.06 16.40 26.72
C PRO A 14 -7.80 17.37 25.79
N GLY A 15 -8.23 16.87 24.63
CA GLY A 15 -8.99 17.65 23.63
C GLY A 15 -8.17 18.18 22.45
N GLU A 16 -6.85 18.00 22.45
CA GLU A 16 -6.01 18.42 21.32
C GLU A 16 -5.97 17.30 20.27
N PRO A 17 -6.41 17.53 19.01
CA PRO A 17 -6.23 16.53 17.97
C PRO A 17 -4.73 16.37 17.74
N PRO A 18 -4.16 15.18 17.94
CA PRO A 18 -2.75 14.95 17.63
C PRO A 18 -2.46 15.39 16.21
N SER A 19 -1.41 16.19 16.05
CA SER A 19 -0.95 16.71 14.77
C SER A 19 -0.98 15.60 13.73
N PRO A 20 -1.56 15.81 12.53
CA PRO A 20 -1.61 14.76 11.53
C PRO A 20 -0.18 14.55 11.04
N ASP A 21 0.50 13.59 11.63
CA ASP A 21 1.84 13.16 11.24
C ASP A 21 1.77 12.63 9.80
N ASN A 22 1.85 13.55 8.84
CA ASN A 22 1.97 13.36 7.40
C ASN A 22 0.98 12.36 6.75
N GLY A 23 -0.15 12.06 7.41
CA GLY A 23 -1.11 11.03 6.97
C GLY A 23 -0.63 9.58 7.12
N LEU A 24 0.53 9.35 7.76
CA LEU A 24 1.18 8.04 7.88
C LEU A 24 0.83 7.29 9.18
N GLY A 25 -0.03 7.86 10.03
CA GLY A 25 -0.47 7.26 11.29
C GLY A 25 -1.71 6.35 11.20
N VAL A 26 -1.84 5.45 12.17
CA VAL A 26 -3.07 4.71 12.47
C VAL A 26 -3.36 4.86 13.97
N TRP A 27 -4.54 5.40 14.28
CA TRP A 27 -5.01 5.53 15.66
C TRP A 27 -5.37 4.16 16.23
N LEU A 28 -5.00 3.96 17.49
CA LEU A 28 -5.39 2.80 18.27
C LEU A 28 -6.64 3.18 19.08
N ASP A 29 -7.78 2.65 18.66
CA ASP A 29 -8.97 2.67 19.49
C ASP A 29 -8.84 1.55 20.54
N GLY A 30 -9.48 1.69 21.71
CA GLY A 30 -9.45 0.69 22.79
C GLY A 30 -9.91 -0.72 22.38
N ASN A 31 -10.55 -0.86 21.21
CA ASN A 31 -11.03 -2.12 20.64
C ASN A 31 -10.09 -2.71 19.57
N THR A 32 -9.04 -1.99 19.15
CA THR A 32 -8.11 -2.45 18.10
C THR A 32 -6.83 -2.94 18.74
N THR A 33 -6.47 -4.21 18.51
CA THR A 33 -5.19 -4.71 19.01
C THR A 33 -4.01 -4.07 18.27
N PRO A 34 -2.84 -3.93 18.91
CA PRO A 34 -1.63 -3.40 18.25
C PRO A 34 -1.29 -4.13 16.94
N GLU A 35 -1.52 -5.44 16.89
CA GLU A 35 -1.33 -6.24 15.68
C GLU A 35 -2.29 -5.88 14.54
N GLN A 36 -3.55 -5.59 14.85
CA GLN A 36 -4.52 -5.16 13.85
C GLN A 36 -4.16 -3.78 13.31
N ALA A 37 -3.70 -2.88 14.16
CA ALA A 37 -3.28 -1.54 13.75
C ALA A 37 -2.03 -1.58 12.87
N THR A 38 -1.03 -2.39 13.20
CA THR A 38 0.15 -2.58 12.35
C THR A 38 -0.20 -3.17 10.98
N LYS A 39 -1.15 -4.13 10.91
CA LYS A 39 -1.69 -4.64 9.64
C LYS A 39 -2.37 -3.54 8.82
N ARG A 40 -3.20 -2.70 9.46
CA ARG A 40 -3.86 -1.55 8.82
C ARG A 40 -2.84 -0.53 8.30
N LEU A 41 -1.84 -0.20 9.11
CA LEU A 41 -0.76 0.71 8.75
C LEU A 41 0.01 0.17 7.54
N LYS A 42 0.45 -1.09 7.59
CA LYS A 42 1.13 -1.75 6.47
C LYS A 42 0.29 -1.70 5.18
N LYS A 43 -1.02 -1.94 5.28
CA LYS A 43 -1.94 -1.86 4.13
C LYS A 43 -2.00 -0.45 3.55
N LYS A 44 -2.09 0.59 4.38
CA LYS A 44 -2.04 2.00 3.94
C LYS A 44 -0.73 2.30 3.20
N LEU A 45 0.40 1.99 3.83
CA LEU A 45 1.73 2.24 3.23
C LEU A 45 1.93 1.52 1.90
N LEU A 46 1.39 0.30 1.76
CA LEU A 46 1.41 -0.44 0.49
C LEU A 46 0.51 0.20 -0.58
N ALA A 47 -0.66 0.72 -0.20
CA ALA A 47 -1.56 1.43 -1.11
C ALA A 47 -0.91 2.71 -1.65
N ASP A 48 -0.22 3.46 -0.79
CA ASP A 48 0.51 4.69 -1.17
C ASP A 48 1.79 4.41 -1.98
N GLY A 49 2.20 3.13 -2.03
CA GLY A 49 3.40 2.67 -2.73
C GLY A 49 4.70 3.10 -2.06
N LEU A 50 4.67 3.57 -0.81
CA LEU A 50 5.84 4.11 -0.10
C LEU A 50 7.01 3.12 -0.05
N PRO A 51 6.82 1.82 0.30
CA PRO A 51 7.93 0.86 0.32
C PRO A 51 8.61 0.70 -1.05
N GLN A 52 7.83 0.77 -2.14
CA GLN A 52 8.39 0.67 -3.49
C GLN A 52 9.17 1.93 -3.87
N LYS A 53 8.66 3.12 -3.50
CA LYS A 53 9.37 4.39 -3.72
C LYS A 53 10.71 4.40 -2.99
N LEU A 54 10.73 4.01 -1.71
CA LEU A 54 11.96 3.92 -0.92
C LEU A 54 12.99 2.99 -1.55
N ARG A 55 12.56 1.81 -2.03
CA ARG A 55 13.44 0.86 -2.75
C ARG A 55 13.99 1.45 -4.05
N ASN A 56 13.16 2.15 -4.82
CA ASN A 56 13.60 2.76 -6.08
C ASN A 56 14.59 3.91 -5.84
N ASN A 57 14.42 4.67 -4.75
CA ASN A 57 15.28 5.80 -4.39
C ASN A 57 16.61 5.36 -3.77
N GLN A 58 16.73 4.12 -3.31
CA GLN A 58 17.96 3.60 -2.69
C GLN A 58 19.15 3.60 -3.66
N ARG A 59 18.92 3.53 -4.98
CA ARG A 59 19.96 3.57 -6.01
C ARG A 59 19.53 4.42 -7.19
N HIS A 60 20.46 5.20 -7.73
CA HIS A 60 20.20 5.94 -8.96
C HIS A 60 19.88 4.97 -10.11
N THR A 61 18.78 5.23 -10.82
CA THR A 61 18.39 4.52 -12.04
C THR A 61 18.37 5.51 -13.19
N ARG A 62 18.97 5.16 -14.34
CA ARG A 62 18.99 6.05 -15.51
C ARG A 62 17.56 6.36 -15.99
N PRO A 63 17.24 7.60 -16.42
CA PRO A 63 15.88 7.97 -16.82
C PRO A 63 15.30 7.10 -17.95
N ALA A 64 16.13 6.62 -18.87
CA ALA A 64 15.71 5.70 -19.93
C ALA A 64 15.28 4.33 -19.37
N GLU A 65 16.01 3.79 -18.40
CA GLU A 65 15.68 2.52 -17.75
C GLU A 65 14.42 2.62 -16.90
N ALA A 66 14.26 3.72 -16.16
CA ALA A 66 13.04 3.98 -15.39
C ALA A 66 11.80 4.01 -16.29
N ARG A 67 11.87 4.70 -17.44
CA ARG A 67 10.79 4.74 -18.45
C ARG A 67 10.49 3.36 -19.04
N ARG A 68 11.52 2.57 -19.37
CA ARG A 68 11.35 1.19 -19.87
C ARG A 68 10.65 0.30 -18.84
N ARG A 69 11.09 0.32 -17.58
CA ARG A 69 10.47 -0.44 -16.49
C ARG A 69 9.01 -0.03 -16.27
N ALA A 70 8.72 1.28 -16.26
CA ALA A 70 7.36 1.79 -16.13
C ALA A 70 6.45 1.27 -17.26
N LYS A 71 6.91 1.32 -18.53
CA LYS A 71 6.17 0.79 -19.68
C LYS A 71 5.87 -0.70 -19.51
N GLN A 72 6.87 -1.52 -19.15
CA GLN A 72 6.67 -2.95 -18.91
C GLN A 72 5.65 -3.23 -17.79
N LEU A 73 5.70 -2.47 -16.69
CA LEU A 73 4.74 -2.60 -15.60
C LEU A 73 3.30 -2.26 -16.05
N THR A 74 3.12 -1.24 -16.90
CA THR A 74 1.79 -0.91 -17.43
C THR A 74 1.22 -2.01 -18.31
N ILE A 75 2.05 -2.62 -19.16
CA ILE A 75 1.65 -3.76 -20.01
C ILE A 75 1.24 -4.94 -19.14
N ARG A 76 2.09 -5.35 -18.19
CA ARG A 76 1.79 -6.44 -17.24
C ARG A 76 0.49 -6.21 -16.47
N ARG A 77 0.22 -4.98 -16.04
CA ARG A 77 -1.03 -4.62 -15.34
C ARG A 77 -2.25 -4.78 -16.25
N ARG A 78 -2.17 -4.36 -17.51
CA ARG A 78 -3.24 -4.54 -18.50
C ARG A 78 -3.51 -6.01 -18.79
N ASP A 79 -2.46 -6.80 -18.99
CA ASP A 79 -2.59 -8.22 -19.28
C ASP A 79 -3.20 -8.98 -18.09
N LYS A 80 -2.73 -8.69 -16.87
CA LYS A 80 -3.31 -9.26 -15.65
C LYS A 80 -4.79 -8.89 -15.48
N LYS A 81 -5.18 -7.66 -15.82
CA LYS A 81 -6.59 -7.23 -15.82
C LYS A 81 -7.41 -8.04 -16.83
N ARG A 82 -6.95 -8.14 -18.08
CA ARG A 82 -7.62 -8.91 -19.13
C ARG A 82 -7.83 -10.37 -18.73
N VAL A 83 -6.82 -11.02 -18.17
CA VAL A 83 -6.92 -12.41 -17.70
C VAL A 83 -7.94 -12.53 -16.57
N ARG A 84 -7.92 -11.62 -15.60
CA ARG A 84 -8.90 -11.59 -14.50
C ARG A 84 -10.32 -11.43 -15.02
N ASP A 85 -10.53 -10.51 -15.95
CA ASP A 85 -11.87 -10.24 -16.52
C ASP A 85 -12.39 -11.45 -17.30
N LYS A 86 -11.53 -12.13 -18.07
CA LYS A 86 -11.88 -13.40 -18.74
C LYS A 86 -12.23 -14.50 -17.75
N LEU A 87 -11.43 -14.67 -16.69
CA LEU A 87 -11.70 -15.68 -15.66
C LEU A 87 -13.04 -15.40 -14.98
N LYS A 88 -13.33 -14.14 -14.65
CA LYS A 88 -14.61 -13.75 -14.04
C LYS A 88 -15.79 -14.14 -14.93
N LEU A 89 -15.70 -13.86 -16.24
CA LEU A 89 -16.72 -14.25 -17.21
C LEU A 89 -16.92 -15.78 -17.28
N VAL A 90 -15.83 -16.55 -17.22
CA VAL A 90 -15.90 -18.02 -17.21
C VAL A 90 -16.60 -18.51 -15.93
N TYR A 91 -16.25 -17.96 -14.77
CA TYR A 91 -16.90 -18.30 -13.50
C TYR A 91 -18.39 -17.97 -13.50
N GLU A 92 -18.79 -16.81 -14.06
CA GLU A 92 -20.20 -16.44 -14.19
C GLU A 92 -20.97 -17.43 -15.08
N LYS A 93 -20.38 -17.83 -16.22
CA LYS A 93 -20.99 -18.84 -17.12
C LYS A 93 -21.13 -20.22 -16.48
N ILE A 94 -20.15 -20.65 -15.69
CA ILE A 94 -20.22 -21.93 -14.95
C ILE A 94 -21.31 -21.87 -13.88
N ARG A 95 -21.48 -20.71 -13.22
CA ARG A 95 -22.53 -20.52 -12.21
C ARG A 95 -23.94 -20.57 -12.81
N GLU A 96 -24.12 -20.09 -14.04
CA GLU A 96 -25.41 -20.05 -14.73
C GLU A 96 -25.82 -21.38 -15.36
N LYS A 97 -24.87 -22.27 -15.65
CA LYS A 97 -25.13 -23.64 -16.11
C LYS A 97 -24.64 -24.64 -15.06
N PRO A 98 -25.42 -24.91 -13.99
CA PRO A 98 -25.10 -26.03 -13.12
C PRO A 98 -25.03 -27.28 -13.99
N ILE A 99 -23.93 -28.02 -13.85
CA ILE A 99 -23.72 -29.30 -14.51
C ILE A 99 -24.79 -30.24 -13.94
N GLU A 100 -25.72 -30.69 -14.79
CA GLU A 100 -26.66 -31.79 -14.50
C GLU A 100 -25.92 -33.13 -14.42
#